data_AF-A0A937GWU1-F1
#
_entry.id   AF-A0A937GWU1-F1
#
_cell.length_a   1.000
_cell.length_b   1.000
_cell.length_c   1.000
_cell.angle_alpha   90.00
_cell.angle_beta   90.00
_cell.angle_gamma   90.00
#
_symmetry.space_group_name_H-M   'P 1'
#
loop_
_entity.id
_entity.type
_entity.pdbx_description
1 polymer ?
#
loop_
_entity_poly.entity_id
_entity_poly.type
_entity_poly.pdbx_seq_one_letter_code
_entity_poly.pdbx_strand_id
1 'polypeptide(L)'
;MKLIGFLSVLLSYTSAVAQVSFFGDLYIGGGKEVHVAFDETFFSGGQIKTERKGEKGILSFGKQSKWEQLEESSFVDGVVRIYHEGDFTFPVGEQTVFSPLSLFLKKNEGFVDVAYQNQIPLLYPTNNSTYEIPKYHFWSWESAGATEGTVQIHWTPKHQLQQLSYHHLDPNALHLGLLSLGYWNRIPAHFSKNLFFEDTPLSVDFGSVRILNPIDLSEFQGLTFLIEKEPSAALKLVSQIITPNGDGINDTWKISGYRFTERSRIFIYNHGRELVYHFEGLYQNDWDGSSENTGEILKQGSYFYTIDWEGDSRIDLEGWLYIKSN
;
A
#
# COMPACT_ATOMS: atom_id res chain seq x y z
N MET A 1 56.51 -18.06 -56.81
CA MET A 1 55.69 -18.25 -55.60
C MET A 1 54.59 -17.19 -55.62
N LYS A 2 53.35 -17.56 -56.01
CA LYS A 2 52.20 -16.64 -56.05
C LYS A 2 51.47 -16.76 -54.71
N LEU A 3 51.38 -15.67 -53.95
CA LEU A 3 50.58 -15.62 -52.71
C LEU A 3 49.14 -15.24 -53.11
N ILE A 4 48.20 -16.15 -52.85
CA ILE A 4 46.76 -15.90 -52.97
C ILE A 4 46.29 -15.46 -51.57
N GLY A 5 45.93 -14.19 -51.42
CA GLY A 5 45.27 -13.69 -50.21
C GLY A 5 43.76 -13.83 -50.34
N PHE A 6 43.16 -14.70 -49.54
CA PHE A 6 41.70 -14.76 -49.36
C PHE A 6 41.27 -13.62 -48.44
N LEU A 7 40.35 -12.78 -48.92
CA LEU A 7 39.66 -11.78 -48.10
C LEU A 7 38.41 -12.45 -47.49
N SER A 8 38.45 -12.79 -46.21
CA SER A 8 37.27 -13.21 -45.47
C SER A 8 36.57 -11.98 -44.90
N VAL A 9 35.40 -11.64 -45.44
CA VAL A 9 34.50 -10.64 -44.85
C VAL A 9 33.69 -11.33 -43.76
N LEU A 10 34.00 -11.03 -42.49
CA LEU A 10 33.14 -11.35 -41.35
C LEU A 10 32.00 -10.32 -41.31
N LEU A 11 30.81 -10.71 -41.76
CA LEU A 11 29.57 -9.96 -41.52
C LEU A 11 29.14 -10.21 -40.07
N SER A 12 29.51 -9.31 -39.17
CA SER A 12 28.89 -9.21 -37.85
C SER A 12 27.47 -8.68 -38.02
N TYR A 13 26.47 -9.53 -37.84
CA TYR A 13 25.08 -9.13 -37.72
C TYR A 13 24.90 -8.42 -36.38
N THR A 14 25.04 -7.10 -36.34
CA THR A 14 24.55 -6.31 -35.21
C THR A 14 23.07 -6.04 -35.48
N SER A 15 22.18 -6.80 -34.84
CA SER A 15 20.78 -6.40 -34.74
C SER A 15 20.72 -5.09 -33.95
N ALA A 16 20.56 -3.97 -34.65
CA ALA A 16 20.23 -2.70 -34.02
C ALA A 16 18.79 -2.81 -33.53
N VAL A 17 18.62 -3.15 -32.26
CA VAL A 17 17.31 -3.02 -31.61
C VAL A 17 17.12 -1.53 -31.40
N ALA A 18 16.09 -0.95 -32.00
CA ALA A 18 15.70 0.42 -31.70
C ALA A 18 15.19 0.44 -30.26
N GLN A 19 15.94 1.10 -29.38
CA GLN A 19 15.59 1.24 -27.96
C GLN A 19 14.93 2.61 -27.76
N VAL A 20 13.76 2.61 -27.12
CA VAL A 20 13.13 3.85 -26.64
C VAL A 20 13.41 3.97 -25.16
N SER A 21 14.00 5.10 -24.78
CA SER A 21 14.29 5.48 -23.41
C SER A 21 13.68 6.84 -23.15
N PHE A 22 13.00 6.97 -22.02
CA PHE A 22 12.48 8.24 -21.51
C PHE A 22 13.42 8.74 -20.41
N PHE A 23 13.89 9.98 -20.52
CA PHE A 23 14.83 10.61 -19.60
C PHE A 23 14.21 11.79 -18.83
N GLY A 24 12.88 11.92 -18.86
CA GLY A 24 12.15 13.05 -18.29
C GLY A 24 10.64 12.86 -18.39
N ASP A 25 9.91 13.87 -17.92
CA ASP A 25 8.45 13.81 -17.88
C ASP A 25 7.83 13.90 -19.29
N LEU A 26 6.91 12.96 -19.59
CA LEU A 26 6.10 12.96 -20.80
C LEU A 26 4.63 13.14 -20.40
N TYR A 27 3.89 14.02 -21.10
CA TYR A 27 2.45 14.16 -20.89
C TYR A 27 1.65 13.67 -22.10
N ILE A 28 0.69 12.78 -21.87
CA ILE A 28 -0.25 12.26 -22.87
C ILE A 28 -1.62 12.89 -22.60
N GLY A 29 -2.01 13.85 -23.45
CA GLY A 29 -3.28 14.58 -23.31
C GLY A 29 -4.52 13.71 -23.58
N GLY A 30 -5.69 14.24 -23.20
CA GLY A 30 -6.96 13.53 -23.35
C GLY A 30 -7.28 13.14 -24.79
N GLY A 31 -7.77 11.92 -24.97
CA GLY A 31 -8.08 11.34 -26.29
C GLY A 31 -6.83 11.06 -27.14
N LYS A 32 -5.62 11.10 -26.55
CA LYS A 32 -4.36 10.74 -27.20
C LYS A 32 -3.81 9.44 -26.65
N GLU A 33 -3.08 8.74 -27.51
CA GLU A 33 -2.43 7.47 -27.21
C GLU A 33 -0.98 7.52 -27.68
N VAL A 34 -0.06 7.07 -26.82
CA VAL A 34 1.30 6.71 -27.20
C VAL A 34 1.39 5.19 -27.19
N HIS A 35 1.61 4.59 -28.35
CA HIS A 35 1.67 3.15 -28.52
C HIS A 35 3.12 2.65 -28.54
N VAL A 36 3.48 1.84 -27.56
CA VAL A 36 4.75 1.13 -27.46
C VAL A 36 4.59 -0.22 -28.15
N ALA A 37 5.22 -0.37 -29.32
CA ALA A 37 5.24 -1.61 -30.10
C ALA A 37 6.60 -2.32 -30.10
N PHE A 38 7.57 -1.82 -29.32
CA PHE A 38 8.89 -2.42 -29.17
C PHE A 38 8.81 -3.65 -28.27
N ASP A 39 9.66 -4.64 -28.52
CA ASP A 39 9.75 -5.84 -27.67
C ASP A 39 10.16 -5.48 -26.24
N GLU A 40 11.10 -4.54 -26.09
CA GLU A 40 11.60 -4.05 -24.80
C GLU A 40 11.66 -2.52 -24.77
N THR A 41 11.21 -1.93 -23.67
CA THR A 41 11.24 -0.49 -23.42
C THR A 41 11.84 -0.21 -22.04
N PHE A 42 12.82 0.67 -21.95
CA PHE A 42 13.50 0.95 -20.69
C PHE A 42 13.08 2.32 -20.17
N PHE A 43 12.53 2.37 -18.96
CA PHE A 43 12.28 3.64 -18.31
C PHE A 43 13.50 4.06 -17.49
N SER A 44 14.22 5.06 -18.00
CA SER A 44 15.51 5.55 -17.50
C SER A 44 15.39 6.89 -16.76
N GLY A 45 14.24 7.16 -16.14
CA GLY A 45 13.96 8.37 -15.38
C GLY A 45 12.75 9.17 -15.88
N GLY A 46 12.22 10.00 -14.99
CA GLY A 46 11.01 10.80 -15.24
C GLY A 46 9.71 9.99 -15.18
N GLN A 47 8.58 10.69 -15.27
CA GLN A 47 7.26 10.06 -15.23
C GLN A 47 6.51 10.26 -16.53
N ILE A 48 5.81 9.21 -16.98
CA ILE A 48 4.81 9.36 -18.04
C ILE A 48 3.49 9.69 -17.34
N LYS A 49 2.97 10.89 -17.58
CA LYS A 49 1.71 11.37 -17.04
C LYS A 49 0.64 11.28 -18.11
N THR A 50 -0.53 10.75 -17.78
CA THR A 50 -1.66 10.73 -18.72
C THR A 50 -2.85 11.52 -18.18
N GLU A 51 -3.63 12.13 -19.08
CA GLU A 51 -4.89 12.77 -18.70
C GLU A 51 -5.83 11.72 -18.07
N ARG A 52 -6.30 12.00 -16.86
CA ARG A 52 -7.16 11.09 -16.07
C ARG A 52 -8.63 11.49 -16.16
N LYS A 53 -8.95 12.75 -16.49
CA LYS A 53 -10.31 13.30 -16.48
C LYS A 53 -10.85 13.51 -17.89
N GLY A 54 -12.15 13.25 -18.08
CA GLY A 54 -12.79 13.35 -19.39
C GLY A 54 -12.31 12.24 -20.32
N GLU A 55 -11.87 12.60 -21.52
CA GLU A 55 -11.21 11.63 -22.40
C GLU A 55 -9.81 11.30 -21.86
N LYS A 56 -9.56 10.04 -21.55
CA LYS A 56 -8.28 9.59 -20.98
C LYS A 56 -7.14 9.75 -21.99
N GLY A 57 -5.97 10.14 -21.51
CA GLY A 57 -4.70 9.92 -22.22
C GLY A 57 -4.19 8.52 -21.91
N ILE A 58 -3.56 7.84 -22.87
CA ILE A 58 -3.20 6.41 -22.75
C ILE A 58 -1.75 6.18 -23.18
N LEU A 59 -0.99 5.48 -22.33
CA LEU A 59 0.21 4.76 -22.79
C LEU A 59 -0.17 3.31 -23.04
N SER A 60 0.00 2.79 -24.25
CA SER A 60 -0.37 1.42 -24.57
C SER A 60 0.83 0.55 -24.93
N PHE A 61 0.77 -0.73 -24.59
CA PHE A 61 1.78 -1.72 -24.95
C PHE A 61 1.19 -2.74 -25.93
N GLY A 62 1.90 -2.97 -27.03
CA GLY A 62 1.58 -4.02 -28.01
C GLY A 62 1.66 -5.42 -27.39
N LYS A 63 1.03 -6.41 -28.04
CA LYS A 63 0.85 -7.78 -27.51
C LYS A 63 2.12 -8.49 -27.03
N GLN A 64 3.28 -8.12 -27.59
CA GLN A 64 4.59 -8.73 -27.28
C GLN A 64 5.52 -7.76 -26.55
N SER A 65 5.07 -6.53 -26.32
CA SER A 65 5.88 -5.49 -25.73
C SER A 65 6.08 -5.69 -24.24
N LYS A 66 7.27 -5.38 -23.78
CA LYS A 66 7.67 -5.40 -22.38
C LYS A 66 8.27 -4.06 -21.99
N TRP A 67 8.44 -3.88 -20.69
CA TRP A 67 9.17 -2.74 -20.15
C TRP A 67 10.03 -3.17 -18.97
N GLU A 68 11.07 -2.39 -18.71
CA GLU A 68 11.93 -2.54 -17.55
C GLU A 68 12.11 -1.19 -16.85
N GLN A 69 12.12 -1.23 -15.52
CA GLN A 69 12.40 -0.08 -14.67
C GLN A 69 13.91 0.03 -14.44
N LEU A 70 14.53 1.15 -14.82
CA LEU A 70 15.93 1.44 -14.47
C LEU A 70 16.06 2.39 -13.27
N GLU A 71 15.00 3.14 -12.94
CA GLU A 71 14.94 4.01 -11.75
C GLU A 71 13.61 3.85 -11.02
N GLU A 72 13.59 3.82 -9.68
CA GLU A 72 12.37 3.63 -8.88
C GLU A 72 11.27 4.68 -9.11
N SER A 73 11.66 5.88 -9.56
CA SER A 73 10.77 6.99 -9.90
C SER A 73 10.10 6.84 -11.27
N SER A 74 10.52 5.85 -12.06
CA SER A 74 10.10 5.64 -13.44
C SER A 74 8.84 4.81 -13.52
N PHE A 75 7.70 5.47 -13.62
CA PHE A 75 6.40 4.84 -13.79
C PHE A 75 5.42 5.76 -14.52
N VAL A 76 4.25 5.22 -14.81
CA VAL A 76 3.14 5.91 -15.46
C VAL A 76 2.19 6.41 -14.38
N ASP A 77 2.16 7.72 -14.19
CA ASP A 77 1.14 8.41 -13.41
C ASP A 77 -0.08 8.66 -14.32
N GLY A 78 -0.88 7.61 -14.51
CA GLY A 78 -1.99 7.65 -15.44
C GLY A 78 -2.54 6.27 -15.79
N VAL A 79 -3.03 6.17 -17.02
CA VAL A 79 -3.69 4.98 -17.58
C VAL A 79 -2.73 4.27 -18.51
N VAL A 80 -2.53 2.98 -18.26
CA VAL A 80 -1.78 2.08 -19.13
C VAL A 80 -2.72 1.05 -19.75
N ARG A 81 -2.62 0.88 -21.07
CA ARG A 81 -3.39 -0.10 -21.84
C ARG A 81 -2.51 -1.27 -22.28
N ILE A 82 -3.06 -2.48 -22.26
CA ILE A 82 -2.43 -3.65 -22.87
C ILE A 82 -3.38 -4.41 -23.79
N TYR A 83 -2.79 -5.22 -24.66
CA TYR A 83 -3.48 -6.16 -25.54
C TYR A 83 -2.95 -7.60 -25.38
N HIS A 84 -2.19 -7.87 -24.31
CA HIS A 84 -1.51 -9.14 -24.06
C HIS A 84 -2.52 -10.27 -23.82
N GLU A 85 -2.17 -11.47 -24.28
CA GLU A 85 -2.94 -12.70 -24.03
C GLU A 85 -2.42 -13.47 -22.80
N GLY A 86 -1.25 -13.09 -22.27
CA GLY A 86 -0.62 -13.67 -21.10
C GLY A 86 -0.19 -12.61 -20.08
N ASP A 87 0.80 -12.95 -19.27
CA ASP A 87 1.18 -12.16 -18.12
C ASP A 87 1.71 -10.76 -18.49
N PHE A 88 1.31 -9.75 -17.72
CA PHE A 88 1.84 -8.41 -17.83
C PHE A 88 1.81 -7.69 -16.49
N THR A 89 2.88 -6.96 -16.17
CA THR A 89 2.95 -6.08 -15.00
C THR A 89 2.83 -4.63 -15.46
N PHE A 90 1.84 -3.91 -14.97
CA PHE A 90 1.60 -2.53 -15.33
C PHE A 90 2.55 -1.61 -14.55
N PRO A 91 3.29 -0.70 -15.23
CA PRO A 91 4.17 0.27 -14.59
C PRO A 91 3.39 1.45 -14.02
N VAL A 92 2.29 1.23 -13.29
CA VAL A 92 1.41 2.32 -12.84
C VAL A 92 1.84 2.87 -11.47
N GLY A 93 1.49 4.13 -11.23
CA GLY A 93 1.70 4.81 -9.95
C GLY A 93 0.96 6.14 -9.90
N GLU A 94 1.19 6.90 -8.84
CA GLU A 94 0.71 8.27 -8.70
C GLU A 94 1.67 9.07 -7.83
N GLN A 95 2.02 10.29 -8.26
CA GLN A 95 2.95 11.19 -7.58
C GLN A 95 4.31 10.55 -7.28
N THR A 96 4.54 10.03 -6.07
CA THR A 96 5.82 9.41 -5.67
C THR A 96 5.70 7.92 -5.42
N VAL A 97 4.48 7.37 -5.53
CA VAL A 97 4.15 5.99 -5.22
C VAL A 97 4.10 5.17 -6.51
N PHE A 98 5.12 4.35 -6.72
CA PHE A 98 5.10 3.28 -7.72
C PHE A 98 4.29 2.11 -7.18
N SER A 99 3.27 1.66 -7.91
CA SER A 99 2.28 0.69 -7.42
C SER A 99 1.90 -0.32 -8.50
N PRO A 100 2.82 -1.22 -8.88
CA PRO A 100 2.60 -2.11 -10.02
C PRO A 100 1.52 -3.14 -9.73
N LEU A 101 0.69 -3.36 -10.75
CA LEU A 101 -0.33 -4.40 -10.78
C LEU A 101 0.05 -5.42 -11.85
N SER A 102 0.12 -6.69 -11.50
CA SER A 102 0.36 -7.78 -12.44
C SER A 102 -0.95 -8.51 -12.75
N LEU A 103 -1.21 -8.71 -14.03
CA LEU A 103 -2.25 -9.59 -14.52
C LEU A 103 -1.61 -10.88 -15.01
N PHE A 104 -2.16 -12.01 -14.58
CA PHE A 104 -1.85 -13.33 -15.11
C PHE A 104 -3.07 -13.82 -15.89
N LEU A 105 -3.09 -13.48 -17.17
CA LEU A 105 -4.24 -13.65 -18.04
C LEU A 105 -4.30 -15.06 -18.59
N LYS A 106 -5.47 -15.68 -18.49
CA LYS A 106 -5.82 -16.90 -19.22
C LYS A 106 -6.45 -16.59 -20.57
N LYS A 107 -7.09 -15.43 -20.66
CA LYS A 107 -7.84 -14.98 -21.83
C LYS A 107 -7.90 -13.45 -21.85
N ASN A 108 -7.75 -12.86 -23.03
CA ASN A 108 -8.02 -11.45 -23.28
C ASN A 108 -8.43 -11.25 -24.75
N GLU A 109 -9.69 -10.91 -24.99
CA GLU A 109 -10.22 -10.72 -26.35
C GLU A 109 -10.09 -9.28 -26.88
N GLY A 110 -9.63 -8.33 -26.06
CA GLY A 110 -9.48 -6.94 -26.47
C GLY A 110 -8.36 -6.26 -25.71
N PHE A 111 -8.71 -5.23 -24.94
CA PHE A 111 -7.74 -4.46 -24.16
C PHE A 111 -8.08 -4.45 -22.68
N VAL A 112 -7.06 -4.19 -21.87
CA VAL A 112 -7.23 -3.87 -20.45
C VAL A 112 -6.51 -2.56 -20.15
N ASP A 113 -7.26 -1.59 -19.68
CA ASP A 113 -6.74 -0.33 -19.13
C ASP A 113 -6.59 -0.49 -17.62
N VAL A 114 -5.46 -0.09 -17.06
CA VAL A 114 -5.22 -0.09 -15.62
C VAL A 114 -4.68 1.27 -15.20
N ALA A 115 -5.13 1.73 -14.04
CA ALA A 115 -4.59 2.91 -13.37
C ALA A 115 -4.57 2.70 -11.85
N TYR A 116 -3.53 3.22 -11.21
CA TYR A 116 -3.47 3.36 -9.76
C TYR A 116 -3.89 4.78 -9.36
N GLN A 117 -4.62 4.86 -8.24
CA GLN A 117 -5.04 6.10 -7.58
C GLN A 117 -4.78 5.94 -6.09
N ASN A 118 -4.11 6.92 -5.49
CA ASN A 118 -3.82 6.95 -4.08
C ASN A 118 -5.09 7.17 -3.25
N GLN A 119 -6.15 7.74 -3.82
CA GLN A 119 -7.44 7.92 -3.14
C GLN A 119 -8.57 7.23 -3.90
N ILE A 120 -9.43 6.52 -3.16
CA ILE A 120 -10.67 5.96 -3.71
C ILE A 120 -11.60 7.11 -4.13
N PRO A 121 -12.22 7.04 -5.33
CA PRO A 121 -13.23 8.02 -5.74
C PRO A 121 -14.38 8.14 -4.73
N LEU A 122 -14.76 9.38 -4.39
CA LEU A 122 -15.75 9.71 -3.34
C LEU A 122 -17.14 9.07 -3.52
N LEU A 123 -17.46 8.61 -4.73
CA LEU A 123 -18.75 7.99 -5.05
C LEU A 123 -18.89 6.55 -4.55
N TYR A 124 -17.78 5.88 -4.20
CA TYR A 124 -17.83 4.49 -3.74
C TYR A 124 -18.03 4.41 -2.23
N PRO A 125 -18.90 3.50 -1.76
CA PRO A 125 -19.12 3.34 -0.33
C PRO A 125 -17.81 2.90 0.33
N THR A 126 -17.45 3.56 1.43
CA THR A 126 -16.23 3.27 2.20
C THR A 126 -16.52 2.46 3.47
N ASN A 127 -17.75 1.98 3.65
CA ASN A 127 -18.18 1.35 4.88
C ASN A 127 -19.10 0.16 4.63
N ASN A 128 -18.79 -0.99 5.24
CA ASN A 128 -19.59 -2.21 5.23
C ASN A 128 -19.82 -2.67 6.70
N SER A 129 -20.82 -3.53 6.99
CA SER A 129 -21.01 -4.07 8.34
C SER A 129 -19.81 -4.85 8.88
N THR A 130 -19.04 -5.50 8.00
CA THR A 130 -17.95 -6.42 8.39
C THR A 130 -16.55 -5.82 8.19
N TYR A 131 -16.40 -4.94 7.20
CA TYR A 131 -15.10 -4.38 6.80
C TYR A 131 -15.13 -2.86 6.77
N GLU A 132 -14.00 -2.24 7.13
CA GLU A 132 -13.68 -0.86 6.78
C GLU A 132 -12.96 -0.87 5.43
N ILE A 133 -13.37 0.01 4.53
CA ILE A 133 -12.71 0.21 3.23
C ILE A 133 -11.85 1.48 3.39
N PRO A 134 -10.52 1.36 3.43
CA PRO A 134 -9.64 2.50 3.58
C PRO A 134 -9.84 3.50 2.44
N LYS A 135 -9.56 4.79 2.70
CA LYS A 135 -9.67 5.83 1.67
C LYS A 135 -8.55 5.76 0.63
N TYR A 136 -7.49 5.00 0.90
CA TYR A 136 -6.27 4.99 0.11
C TYR A 136 -6.07 3.68 -0.65
N HIS A 137 -5.29 3.79 -1.72
CA HIS A 137 -4.90 2.72 -2.65
C HIS A 137 -6.07 2.06 -3.38
N PHE A 138 -6.25 2.48 -4.62
CA PHE A 138 -7.22 1.94 -5.54
C PHE A 138 -6.57 1.64 -6.88
N TRP A 139 -6.66 0.38 -7.29
CA TRP A 139 -6.29 -0.02 -8.64
C TRP A 139 -7.58 -0.22 -9.42
N SER A 140 -7.80 0.65 -10.39
CA SER A 140 -8.94 0.58 -11.28
C SER A 140 -8.56 -0.10 -12.59
N TRP A 141 -9.51 -0.79 -13.21
CA TRP A 141 -9.36 -1.26 -14.57
C TRP A 141 -10.64 -1.15 -15.38
N GLU A 142 -10.47 -1.21 -16.69
CA GLU A 142 -11.53 -1.29 -17.68
C GLU A 142 -11.08 -2.28 -18.75
N SER A 143 -11.90 -3.29 -19.05
CA SER A 143 -11.59 -4.29 -20.08
C SER A 143 -12.61 -4.26 -21.20
N ALA A 144 -12.14 -4.38 -22.44
CA ALA A 144 -12.98 -4.59 -23.61
C ALA A 144 -12.91 -6.05 -24.06
N GLY A 145 -14.07 -6.71 -24.15
CA GLY A 145 -14.17 -8.13 -24.46
C GLY A 145 -14.04 -9.01 -23.23
N ALA A 146 -14.11 -10.33 -23.43
CA ALA A 146 -13.94 -11.28 -22.33
C ALA A 146 -12.47 -11.34 -21.91
N THR A 147 -12.22 -11.05 -20.63
CA THR A 147 -10.87 -11.02 -20.06
C THR A 147 -10.88 -11.76 -18.73
N GLU A 148 -10.14 -12.87 -18.66
CA GLU A 148 -10.09 -13.73 -17.47
C GLU A 148 -8.65 -13.89 -16.98
N GLY A 149 -8.42 -13.72 -15.67
CA GLY A 149 -7.10 -13.89 -15.09
C GLY A 149 -7.06 -13.67 -13.58
N THR A 150 -5.87 -13.81 -13.00
CA THR A 150 -5.63 -13.42 -11.60
C THR A 150 -4.90 -12.08 -11.54
N VAL A 151 -5.22 -11.28 -10.53
CA VAL A 151 -4.58 -9.99 -10.24
C VAL A 151 -3.63 -10.13 -9.06
N GLN A 152 -2.45 -9.52 -9.15
CA GLN A 152 -1.50 -9.36 -8.06
C GLN A 152 -1.05 -7.91 -7.95
N ILE A 153 -1.05 -7.37 -6.74
CA ILE A 153 -0.51 -6.03 -6.46
C ILE A 153 0.71 -6.15 -5.55
N HIS A 154 1.52 -5.09 -5.54
CA HIS A 154 2.73 -4.99 -4.72
C HIS A 154 2.71 -3.68 -3.97
N TRP A 155 3.26 -3.68 -2.75
CA TRP A 155 3.44 -2.46 -1.97
C TRP A 155 4.85 -2.34 -1.41
N THR A 156 5.16 -1.10 -1.04
CA THR A 156 6.45 -0.60 -0.52
C THR A 156 6.16 0.38 0.61
N PRO A 157 7.16 0.84 1.40
CA PRO A 157 6.93 1.76 2.50
C PRO A 157 6.21 3.05 2.09
N LYS A 158 6.34 3.46 0.83
CA LYS A 158 5.65 4.63 0.27
C LYS A 158 4.12 4.51 0.25
N HIS A 159 3.59 3.29 0.37
CA HIS A 159 2.15 3.06 0.48
C HIS A 159 1.64 3.38 1.89
N GLN A 160 2.49 3.38 2.93
CA GLN A 160 2.07 3.72 4.29
C GLN A 160 0.88 2.87 4.76
N LEU A 161 0.88 1.55 4.48
CA LEU A 161 -0.28 0.68 4.76
C LEU A 161 -0.67 0.68 6.26
N GLN A 162 0.28 0.95 7.15
CA GLN A 162 0.01 1.11 8.58
C GLN A 162 -0.99 2.24 8.87
N GLN A 163 -1.12 3.25 8.01
CA GLN A 163 -2.10 4.34 8.15
C GLN A 163 -3.51 3.96 7.68
N LEU A 164 -3.67 2.81 7.01
CA LEU A 164 -5.00 2.31 6.65
C LEU A 164 -5.77 1.84 7.88
N SER A 165 -5.04 1.30 8.86
CA SER A 165 -5.55 1.04 10.20
C SER A 165 -4.97 2.05 11.17
N TYR A 166 -5.50 2.07 12.37
CA TYR A 166 -4.99 2.89 13.47
C TYR A 166 -4.47 1.99 14.61
N HIS A 167 -4.66 0.69 14.46
CA HIS A 167 -3.95 -0.33 15.23
C HIS A 167 -2.77 -0.82 14.40
N HIS A 168 -1.78 -1.42 15.07
CA HIS A 168 -0.74 -2.16 14.36
C HIS A 168 -1.40 -3.14 13.39
N LEU A 169 -1.09 -2.98 12.11
CA LEU A 169 -1.66 -3.81 11.07
C LEU A 169 -0.78 -5.04 10.91
N ASP A 170 -1.36 -6.24 11.02
CA ASP A 170 -0.66 -7.44 10.55
C ASP A 170 -0.92 -7.54 9.04
N PRO A 171 0.10 -7.70 8.16
CA PRO A 171 -0.14 -7.93 6.74
C PRO A 171 -1.07 -9.12 6.45
N ASN A 172 -1.15 -10.12 7.34
CA ASN A 172 -2.06 -11.25 7.21
C ASN A 172 -3.52 -10.92 7.60
N ALA A 173 -3.75 -9.82 8.33
CA ALA A 173 -5.08 -9.32 8.66
C ALA A 173 -5.69 -8.48 7.53
N LEU A 174 -4.90 -8.13 6.51
CA LEU A 174 -5.40 -7.47 5.31
C LEU A 174 -6.25 -8.43 4.48
N HIS A 175 -7.26 -7.88 3.83
CA HIS A 175 -8.03 -8.56 2.81
C HIS A 175 -8.09 -7.72 1.53
N LEU A 176 -8.52 -8.34 0.44
CA LEU A 176 -8.80 -7.64 -0.81
C LEU A 176 -10.30 -7.54 -1.04
N GLY A 177 -10.71 -6.38 -1.54
CA GLY A 177 -12.06 -6.11 -2.00
C GLY A 177 -12.05 -5.82 -3.50
N LEU A 178 -12.95 -6.46 -4.23
CA LEU A 178 -13.23 -6.15 -5.64
C LEU A 178 -14.48 -5.29 -5.75
N LEU A 179 -14.39 -4.22 -6.52
CA LEU A 179 -15.51 -3.33 -6.81
C LEU A 179 -16.35 -3.91 -7.95
N SER A 180 -17.63 -4.19 -7.70
CA SER A 180 -18.60 -4.55 -8.73
C SER A 180 -19.94 -3.88 -8.44
N LEU A 181 -20.54 -3.28 -9.46
CA LEU A 181 -21.84 -2.59 -9.39
C LEU A 181 -21.96 -1.59 -8.22
N GLY A 182 -20.86 -0.93 -7.84
CA GLY A 182 -20.80 0.03 -6.74
C GLY A 182 -20.67 -0.59 -5.34
N TYR A 183 -20.47 -1.90 -5.24
CA TYR A 183 -20.27 -2.62 -3.97
C TYR A 183 -18.91 -3.32 -3.93
N TRP A 184 -18.33 -3.39 -2.74
CA TRP A 184 -17.07 -4.10 -2.49
C TRP A 184 -17.34 -5.53 -2.04
N ASN A 185 -16.77 -6.49 -2.78
CA ASN A 185 -16.86 -7.91 -2.49
C ASN A 185 -15.50 -8.43 -2.03
N ARG A 186 -15.43 -9.01 -0.83
CA ARG A 186 -14.19 -9.64 -0.35
C ARG A 186 -13.83 -10.82 -1.23
N ILE A 187 -12.56 -10.90 -1.63
CA ILE A 187 -12.02 -11.99 -2.43
C ILE A 187 -10.92 -12.74 -1.65
N PRO A 188 -10.87 -14.08 -1.70
CA PRO A 188 -9.75 -14.84 -1.17
C PRO A 188 -8.45 -14.49 -1.90
N ALA A 189 -7.41 -14.20 -1.13
CA ALA A 189 -6.10 -13.81 -1.65
C ALA A 189 -4.97 -14.39 -0.80
N HIS A 190 -3.79 -14.51 -1.40
CA HIS A 190 -2.57 -14.97 -0.76
C HIS A 190 -1.58 -13.81 -0.65
N PHE A 191 -1.11 -13.55 0.57
CA PHE A 191 -0.12 -12.52 0.88
C PHE A 191 1.28 -13.14 0.89
N SER A 192 2.25 -12.47 0.28
CA SER A 192 3.63 -12.96 0.13
C SER A 192 4.63 -11.81 0.09
N LYS A 193 5.93 -12.12 0.15
CA LYS A 193 6.99 -11.12 0.00
C LYS A 193 6.86 -10.36 -1.33
N ASN A 194 7.38 -9.13 -1.37
CA ASN A 194 7.43 -8.35 -2.61
C ASN A 194 8.53 -8.93 -3.52
N LEU A 195 8.18 -9.35 -4.74
CA LEU A 195 9.13 -9.95 -5.67
C LEU A 195 10.17 -8.95 -6.21
N PHE A 196 9.89 -7.64 -6.15
CA PHE A 196 10.89 -6.62 -6.47
C PHE A 196 11.95 -6.46 -5.36
N PHE A 197 11.72 -7.04 -4.18
CA PHE A 197 12.59 -6.97 -3.00
C PHE A 197 12.69 -8.36 -2.33
N GLU A 198 13.20 -9.35 -3.07
CA GLU A 198 13.11 -10.77 -2.69
C GLU A 198 13.74 -11.12 -1.33
N ASP A 199 14.71 -10.34 -0.87
CA ASP A 199 15.39 -10.54 0.42
C ASP A 199 14.62 -9.92 1.61
N THR A 200 13.50 -9.23 1.35
CA THR A 200 12.68 -8.59 2.37
C THR A 200 11.47 -9.46 2.70
N PRO A 201 11.25 -9.83 3.98
CA PRO A 201 10.09 -10.61 4.38
C PRO A 201 8.78 -9.82 4.21
N LEU A 202 7.65 -10.53 4.16
CA LEU A 202 6.31 -9.91 4.18
C LEU A 202 6.14 -9.07 5.45
N SER A 203 5.76 -7.81 5.28
CA SER A 203 5.43 -6.87 6.33
C SER A 203 4.37 -5.87 5.83
N VAL A 204 3.92 -4.98 6.71
CA VAL A 204 3.07 -3.85 6.34
C VAL A 204 3.76 -2.91 5.34
N ASP A 205 5.08 -2.85 5.39
CA ASP A 205 5.88 -1.97 4.54
C ASP A 205 6.26 -2.63 3.21
N PHE A 206 6.40 -3.95 3.17
CA PHE A 206 6.77 -4.68 1.96
C PHE A 206 5.95 -5.94 1.78
N GLY A 207 5.33 -6.07 0.60
CA GLY A 207 4.73 -7.33 0.23
C GLY A 207 4.02 -7.30 -1.11
N SER A 208 3.37 -8.41 -1.38
CA SER A 208 2.50 -8.62 -2.52
C SER A 208 1.26 -9.39 -2.07
N VAL A 209 0.16 -9.20 -2.80
CA VAL A 209 -1.04 -9.99 -2.59
C VAL A 209 -1.64 -10.36 -3.94
N ARG A 210 -1.93 -11.66 -4.10
CA ARG A 210 -2.50 -12.24 -5.32
C ARG A 210 -3.85 -12.87 -5.03
N ILE A 211 -4.86 -12.57 -5.86
CA ILE A 211 -6.14 -13.27 -5.77
C ILE A 211 -5.98 -14.75 -6.14
N LEU A 212 -6.63 -15.63 -5.38
CA LEU A 212 -6.42 -17.08 -5.53
C LEU A 212 -7.05 -17.65 -6.80
N ASN A 213 -8.25 -17.18 -7.14
CA ASN A 213 -9.02 -17.69 -8.26
C ASN A 213 -9.05 -16.66 -9.39
N PRO A 214 -8.97 -17.09 -10.66
CA PRO A 214 -9.23 -16.21 -11.78
C PRO A 214 -10.61 -15.56 -11.68
N ILE A 215 -10.68 -14.29 -12.11
CA ILE A 215 -11.92 -13.52 -12.21
C ILE A 215 -12.12 -13.08 -13.66
N ASP A 216 -13.36 -12.84 -14.05
CA ASP A 216 -13.67 -12.08 -15.26
C ASP A 216 -13.49 -10.59 -14.93
N LEU A 217 -12.45 -9.96 -15.49
CA LEU A 217 -12.13 -8.56 -15.23
C LEU A 217 -13.25 -7.62 -15.69
N SER A 218 -14.10 -8.04 -16.65
CA SER A 218 -15.21 -7.21 -17.15
C SER A 218 -16.36 -7.05 -16.15
N GLU A 219 -16.44 -7.92 -15.14
CA GLU A 219 -17.46 -7.85 -14.08
C GLU A 219 -17.09 -6.90 -12.93
N PHE A 220 -15.84 -6.40 -12.91
CA PHE A 220 -15.28 -5.61 -11.82
C PHE A 220 -14.64 -4.31 -12.34
N GLN A 221 -14.67 -3.26 -11.53
CA GLN A 221 -14.08 -1.96 -11.89
C GLN A 221 -12.72 -1.69 -11.23
N GLY A 222 -12.34 -2.49 -10.23
CA GLY A 222 -11.13 -2.22 -9.46
C GLY A 222 -10.99 -3.08 -8.21
N LEU A 223 -9.87 -2.90 -7.51
CA LEU A 223 -9.59 -3.53 -6.23
C LEU A 223 -9.00 -2.54 -5.23
N THR A 224 -9.19 -2.83 -3.95
CA THR A 224 -8.59 -2.11 -2.82
C THR A 224 -8.36 -3.06 -1.63
N PHE A 225 -7.73 -2.57 -0.58
CA PHE A 225 -7.61 -3.27 0.69
C PHE A 225 -8.91 -3.22 1.48
N LEU A 226 -9.19 -4.26 2.26
CA LEU A 226 -10.25 -4.30 3.26
C LEU A 226 -9.63 -4.61 4.61
N ILE A 227 -10.10 -3.92 5.64
CA ILE A 227 -9.67 -4.14 7.03
C ILE A 227 -10.88 -4.69 7.79
N GLU A 228 -10.68 -5.80 8.50
CA GLU A 228 -11.72 -6.33 9.39
C GLU A 228 -12.08 -5.28 10.43
N LYS A 229 -13.38 -4.99 10.55
CA LYS A 229 -13.84 -4.24 11.70
C LYS A 229 -13.70 -5.15 12.90
N GLU A 230 -12.95 -4.69 13.89
CA GLU A 230 -12.98 -5.30 15.20
C GLU A 230 -14.45 -5.44 15.62
N PRO A 231 -14.89 -6.65 16.06
CA PRO A 231 -16.26 -6.81 16.51
C PRO A 231 -16.53 -5.75 17.57
N SER A 232 -17.69 -5.09 17.52
CA SER A 232 -18.10 -4.10 18.52
C SER A 232 -18.10 -4.64 19.97
N ALA A 233 -17.93 -5.95 20.14
CA ALA A 233 -17.78 -6.67 21.40
C ALA A 233 -16.31 -6.94 21.80
N ALA A 234 -15.32 -6.47 21.05
CA ALA A 234 -13.92 -6.47 21.48
C ALA A 234 -13.86 -5.69 22.80
N LEU A 235 -13.45 -6.36 23.87
CA LEU A 235 -13.39 -5.78 25.20
C LEU A 235 -12.43 -4.58 25.16
N LYS A 236 -13.01 -3.39 25.27
CA LYS A 236 -12.27 -2.16 25.51
C LYS A 236 -11.72 -2.23 26.93
N LEU A 237 -10.39 -2.28 27.04
CA LEU A 237 -9.71 -2.45 28.30
C LEU A 237 -8.58 -1.43 28.43
N VAL A 238 -8.55 -0.75 29.55
CA VAL A 238 -7.44 0.08 29.99
C VAL A 238 -6.94 -0.56 31.28
N SER A 239 -5.68 -1.00 31.30
CA SER A 239 -5.11 -1.53 32.53
C SER A 239 -5.13 -0.45 33.61
N GLN A 240 -5.52 -0.86 34.82
CA GLN A 240 -5.56 0.00 36.00
C GLN A 240 -4.29 -0.13 36.85
N ILE A 241 -3.35 -1.00 36.46
CA ILE A 241 -2.10 -1.23 37.20
C ILE A 241 -0.92 -1.46 36.26
N ILE A 242 0.24 -0.93 36.66
CA ILE A 242 1.55 -1.36 36.16
C ILE A 242 2.48 -1.73 37.32
N THR A 243 3.34 -2.72 37.07
CA THR A 243 4.34 -3.27 38.00
C THR A 243 5.68 -3.39 37.27
N PRO A 244 6.39 -2.28 37.03
CA PRO A 244 7.62 -2.26 36.23
C PRO A 244 8.79 -2.91 36.96
N ASN A 245 8.80 -4.25 36.98
CA ASN A 245 9.79 -5.07 37.69
C ASN A 245 10.59 -5.97 36.74
N GLY A 246 10.24 -5.98 35.45
CA GLY A 246 10.93 -6.74 34.40
C GLY A 246 10.58 -8.23 34.37
N ASP A 247 9.47 -8.66 34.98
CA ASP A 247 9.00 -10.05 34.96
C ASP A 247 8.13 -10.39 33.72
N GLY A 248 7.84 -9.40 32.89
CA GLY A 248 7.02 -9.50 31.68
C GLY A 248 5.51 -9.34 31.93
N ILE A 249 5.07 -9.14 33.18
CA ILE A 249 3.67 -9.08 33.58
C ILE A 249 3.34 -7.67 34.07
N ASN A 250 2.47 -6.97 33.34
CA ASN A 250 2.06 -5.59 33.63
C ASN A 250 3.24 -4.59 33.76
N ASP A 251 4.38 -4.88 33.14
CA ASP A 251 5.54 -3.97 33.15
C ASP A 251 5.23 -2.62 32.49
N THR A 252 4.33 -2.60 31.52
CA THR A 252 3.93 -1.39 30.79
C THR A 252 2.42 -1.18 30.78
N TRP A 253 1.99 0.06 30.55
CA TRP A 253 0.59 0.43 30.54
C TRP A 253 -0.10 -0.04 29.25
N LYS A 254 -1.03 -0.99 29.41
CA LYS A 254 -1.75 -1.64 28.29
C LYS A 254 -3.15 -1.06 28.09
N ILE A 255 -3.45 -0.68 26.86
CA ILE A 255 -4.73 -0.19 26.36
C ILE A 255 -5.11 -1.02 25.12
N SER A 256 -6.29 -1.63 25.13
CA SER A 256 -6.81 -2.45 24.04
C SER A 256 -8.25 -2.08 23.67
N GLY A 257 -8.62 -2.29 22.42
CA GLY A 257 -9.95 -1.96 21.89
C GLY A 257 -10.20 -0.47 21.64
N TYR A 258 -9.18 0.38 21.78
CA TYR A 258 -9.23 1.81 21.46
C TYR A 258 -8.26 2.17 20.34
N ARG A 259 -8.68 3.11 19.50
CA ARG A 259 -8.03 3.51 18.26
C ARG A 259 -7.12 4.73 18.52
N PHE A 260 -5.79 4.57 18.49
CA PHE A 260 -4.84 5.69 18.56
C PHE A 260 -4.48 6.20 17.15
N THR A 261 -4.15 7.47 17.01
CA THR A 261 -3.86 8.16 15.74
C THR A 261 -2.49 8.84 15.85
N GLU A 262 -1.88 9.26 14.74
CA GLU A 262 -0.64 10.07 14.78
C GLU A 262 -0.81 11.42 15.53
N ARG A 263 -2.04 11.79 15.90
CA ARG A 263 -2.36 12.99 16.67
C ARG A 263 -2.93 12.68 18.05
N SER A 264 -3.08 11.41 18.43
CA SER A 264 -3.58 11.09 19.76
C SER A 264 -2.67 11.70 20.81
N ARG A 265 -3.25 12.12 21.93
CA ARG A 265 -2.50 12.67 23.05
C ARG A 265 -2.86 11.95 24.33
N ILE A 266 -1.84 11.53 25.05
CA ILE A 266 -1.93 10.97 26.40
C ILE A 266 -1.27 11.96 27.34
N PHE A 267 -1.93 12.25 28.45
CA PHE A 267 -1.34 12.99 29.56
C PHE A 267 -1.55 12.21 30.84
N ILE A 268 -0.49 12.11 31.66
CA ILE A 268 -0.54 11.44 32.96
C ILE A 268 -0.03 12.40 34.02
N TYR A 269 -0.80 12.50 35.10
CA TYR A 269 -0.60 13.44 36.19
C TYR A 269 -0.40 12.72 37.51
N ASN A 270 0.45 13.27 38.37
CA ASN A 270 0.55 12.83 39.76
C ASN A 270 -0.63 13.37 40.61
N HIS A 271 -0.66 13.01 41.89
CA HIS A 271 -1.69 13.49 42.82
C HIS A 271 -1.73 15.02 42.99
N GLY A 272 -0.59 15.70 42.80
CA GLY A 272 -0.46 17.16 42.81
C GLY A 272 -0.95 17.84 41.52
N ARG A 273 -1.48 17.07 40.55
CA ARG A 273 -1.85 17.52 39.19
C ARG A 273 -0.68 18.00 38.34
N GLU A 274 0.53 17.61 38.70
CA GLU A 274 1.71 17.88 37.87
C GLU A 274 1.79 16.82 36.77
N LEU A 275 2.05 17.26 35.54
CA LEU A 275 2.28 16.38 34.40
C LEU A 275 3.58 15.60 34.62
N VAL A 276 3.49 14.27 34.58
CA VAL A 276 4.64 13.38 34.78
C VAL A 276 5.04 12.61 33.52
N TYR A 277 4.10 12.46 32.60
CA TYR A 277 4.32 11.83 31.30
C TYR A 277 3.33 12.39 30.29
N HIS A 278 3.83 12.65 29.09
CA HIS A 278 3.06 13.02 27.93
C HIS A 278 3.49 12.18 26.72
N PHE A 279 2.53 11.91 25.84
CA PHE A 279 2.79 11.23 24.58
C PHE A 279 1.88 11.77 23.49
N GLU A 280 2.44 11.96 22.29
CA GLU A 280 1.67 12.21 21.06
C GLU A 280 1.97 11.13 20.02
N GLY A 281 0.91 10.62 19.38
CA GLY A 281 1.02 9.70 18.25
C GLY A 281 0.41 8.31 18.51
N LEU A 282 0.94 7.32 17.79
CA LEU A 282 0.45 5.93 17.84
C LEU A 282 1.01 5.21 19.06
N TYR A 283 0.28 5.21 20.18
CA TYR A 283 0.74 4.60 21.43
C TYR A 283 0.90 3.08 21.28
N GLN A 284 2.10 2.57 21.57
CA GLN A 284 2.48 1.16 21.34
C GLN A 284 2.38 0.29 22.59
N ASN A 285 1.68 0.75 23.64
CA ASN A 285 1.55 0.03 24.91
C ASN A 285 2.91 -0.27 25.57
N ASP A 286 3.85 0.67 25.47
CA ASP A 286 5.26 0.54 25.81
C ASP A 286 5.71 1.42 26.98
N TRP A 287 4.85 2.31 27.48
CA TRP A 287 5.19 3.13 28.63
C TRP A 287 5.25 2.29 29.92
N ASP A 288 6.41 2.28 30.56
CA ASP A 288 6.78 1.48 31.73
C ASP A 288 6.56 2.21 33.07
N GLY A 289 5.93 3.39 33.04
CA GLY A 289 5.79 4.22 34.24
C GLY A 289 6.98 5.14 34.50
N SER A 290 7.92 5.29 33.56
CA SER A 290 8.98 6.28 33.65
C SER A 290 8.44 7.71 33.56
N SER A 291 9.02 8.61 34.36
CA SER A 291 8.72 10.04 34.23
C SER A 291 9.44 10.61 33.02
N GLU A 292 8.74 11.42 32.23
CA GLU A 292 9.35 12.17 31.14
C GLU A 292 10.39 13.17 31.64
N ASN A 293 10.22 13.72 32.85
CA ASN A 293 11.12 14.73 33.40
C ASN A 293 12.46 14.17 33.93
N THR A 294 12.45 12.94 34.45
CA THR A 294 13.63 12.34 35.10
C THR A 294 14.15 11.09 34.40
N GLY A 295 13.34 10.44 33.56
CA GLY A 295 13.62 9.12 32.99
C GLY A 295 13.54 7.98 34.00
N GLU A 296 13.29 8.27 35.28
CA GLU A 296 13.19 7.28 36.35
C GLU A 296 11.76 6.77 36.50
N ILE A 297 11.62 5.52 36.97
CA ILE A 297 10.31 4.96 37.32
C ILE A 297 9.63 5.82 38.38
N LEU A 298 8.38 6.18 38.11
CA LEU A 298 7.54 6.95 39.01
C LEU A 298 7.31 6.20 40.33
N LYS A 299 7.20 6.96 41.42
CA LYS A 299 6.95 6.40 42.76
C LYS A 299 5.64 5.64 42.78
N GLN A 300 5.57 4.63 43.66
CA GLN A 300 4.31 3.93 43.91
C GLN A 300 3.20 4.89 44.30
N GLY A 301 2.05 4.76 43.64
CA GLY A 301 0.90 5.63 43.86
C GLY A 301 -0.11 5.61 42.72
N SER A 302 -1.18 6.38 42.90
CA SER A 302 -2.21 6.58 41.87
C SER A 302 -1.89 7.81 41.03
N TYR A 303 -2.02 7.63 39.72
CA TYR A 303 -1.80 8.64 38.70
C TYR A 303 -3.09 8.81 37.90
N PHE A 304 -3.42 10.04 37.56
CA PHE A 304 -4.61 10.37 36.77
C PHE A 304 -4.19 10.50 35.30
N TYR A 305 -4.90 9.83 34.40
CA TYR A 305 -4.62 9.93 32.97
C TYR A 305 -5.78 10.57 32.22
N THR A 306 -5.47 11.25 31.13
CA THR A 306 -6.43 11.69 30.10
C THR A 306 -5.93 11.25 28.73
N ILE A 307 -6.87 10.93 27.85
CA ILE A 307 -6.62 10.52 26.47
C ILE A 307 -7.55 11.29 25.53
N ASP A 308 -6.93 11.92 24.54
CA ASP A 308 -7.56 12.49 23.35
C ASP A 308 -7.19 11.56 22.19
N TRP A 309 -8.18 10.84 21.63
CA TRP A 309 -7.90 9.88 20.56
C TRP A 309 -7.58 10.60 19.26
N GLU A 310 -8.28 11.68 18.92
CA GLU A 310 -8.24 12.28 17.58
C GLU A 310 -7.28 13.47 17.47
N GLY A 311 -6.71 13.92 18.59
CA GLY A 311 -5.89 15.13 18.65
C GLY A 311 -6.71 16.41 18.50
N ASP A 312 -8.03 16.36 18.75
CA ASP A 312 -8.96 17.49 18.56
C ASP A 312 -9.11 18.37 19.82
N SER A 313 -8.38 18.01 20.88
CA SER A 313 -8.37 18.66 22.21
C SER A 313 -9.59 18.33 23.06
N ARG A 314 -10.39 17.34 22.66
CA ARG A 314 -11.41 16.74 23.49
C ARG A 314 -10.82 15.58 24.28
N ILE A 315 -11.09 15.54 25.59
CA ILE A 315 -10.79 14.36 26.40
C ILE A 315 -11.87 13.33 26.11
N ASP A 316 -11.48 12.22 25.49
CA ASP A 316 -12.38 11.13 25.16
C ASP A 316 -12.39 10.03 26.22
N LEU A 317 -11.28 9.88 26.97
CA LEU A 317 -11.18 8.97 28.10
C LEU A 317 -10.32 9.56 29.21
N GLU A 318 -10.74 9.35 30.46
CA GLU A 318 -9.96 9.69 31.64
C GLU A 318 -10.15 8.65 32.73
N GLY A 319 -9.19 8.55 33.65
CA GLY A 319 -9.24 7.57 34.71
C GLY A 319 -8.00 7.54 35.58
N TRP A 320 -7.89 6.48 36.37
CA TRP A 320 -6.79 6.29 37.31
C TRP A 320 -5.98 5.06 36.96
N LEU A 321 -4.66 5.19 37.09
CA LEU A 321 -3.68 4.14 36.95
C LEU A 321 -2.88 4.04 38.25
N TYR A 322 -2.69 2.82 38.75
CA TYR A 322 -1.84 2.57 39.90
C TYR A 322 -0.47 2.07 39.45
N ILE A 323 0.59 2.73 39.91
CA ILE A 323 1.97 2.26 39.74
C ILE A 323 2.36 1.57 41.04
N LYS A 324 2.79 0.32 40.95
CA LYS A 324 3.27 -0.44 42.10
C LYS A 324 4.75 -0.77 41.93
N SER A 325 5.58 -0.24 42.83
CA SER A 325 6.94 -0.75 43.03
C SER A 325 6.87 -2.00 43.92
N ASN A 326 7.55 -3.08 43.52
CA ASN A 326 7.76 -4.24 44.39
C ASN A 326 8.99 -4.06 45.28
#